data_AF-A0A5K1U022-F1
#
_entry.id   AF-A0A5K1U022-F1
#
_cell.length_a   1.000
_cell.length_b   1.000
_cell.length_c   1.000
_cell.angle_alpha   90.00
_cell.angle_beta   90.00
_cell.angle_gamma   90.00
#
_symmetry.space_group_name_H-M   'P 1'
#
loop_
_entity.id
_entity.type
_entity.pdbx_description
1 polymer ?
#
loop_
_entity_poly.entity_id
_entity_poly.type
_entity_poly.pdbx_seq_one_letter_code
_entity_poly.pdbx_strand_id
1 'polypeptide(L)'
;MTHLENVFLKNVLLYLPTLKDVGRFAQVSKSCEEAINTIYVNPYELTIHHSFDEIIPLFPNLQTFYVRRCPSRLYKITANDIPLIEVGGWNEQSKQTQVFNTKWFCSKIRKIRIDGYYCKKVIEKHPNYFIQLQELVVMNGIDINALIQLFELPTLKKVIIICSTIEFQLLSKSFDFNKHNKINFIIIFIITYSNTNILNQMDYNQFINCRFYTRTINKSTMNCPYLPILPYESQFLIDNCDMAIESDVLNKINEINEIIIKNNLQNILIENVLNDYEGNRIDLTSLSIQDVEKQNVDIIISPHLKSLIIKSCQASIDISKCHLKKDNNI
;
A
#
# COMPACT_ATOMS: atom_id res chain seq x y z
N MET A 1 -7.91 42.36 12.23
CA MET A 1 -8.52 41.02 12.14
C MET A 1 -7.54 40.12 11.42
N THR A 2 -7.18 38.99 12.01
CA THR A 2 -6.29 37.99 11.39
C THR A 2 -7.14 37.16 10.43
N HIS A 3 -6.83 37.22 9.14
CA HIS A 3 -7.47 36.38 8.13
C HIS A 3 -6.68 35.09 7.97
N LEU A 4 -7.39 33.96 7.85
CA LEU A 4 -6.76 32.70 7.50
C LEU A 4 -6.13 32.83 6.11
N GLU A 5 -4.86 32.46 5.95
CA GLU A 5 -4.21 32.52 4.64
C GLU A 5 -4.89 31.58 3.63
N ASN A 6 -4.85 31.96 2.34
CA ASN A 6 -5.49 31.20 1.27
C ASN A 6 -5.01 29.73 1.19
N VAL A 7 -3.76 29.46 1.59
CA VAL A 7 -3.22 28.09 1.65
C VAL A 7 -4.02 27.20 2.62
N PHE A 8 -4.40 27.73 3.79
CA PHE A 8 -5.19 26.97 4.76
C PHE A 8 -6.62 26.75 4.27
N LEU A 9 -7.22 27.75 3.62
CA LEU A 9 -8.55 27.61 3.01
C LEU A 9 -8.57 26.54 1.91
N LYS A 10 -7.54 26.51 1.06
CA LYS A 10 -7.37 25.44 0.05
C LYS A 10 -7.22 24.07 0.70
N ASN A 11 -6.44 23.96 1.78
CA ASN A 11 -6.31 22.71 2.51
C ASN A 11 -7.65 22.23 3.06
N VAL A 12 -8.47 23.12 3.64
CA VAL A 12 -9.83 22.76 4.09
C VAL A 12 -10.70 22.31 2.92
N LEU A 13 -10.69 23.07 1.81
CA LEU A 13 -11.45 22.77 0.60
C LEU A 13 -11.14 21.36 0.07
N LEU A 14 -9.87 20.92 0.10
CA LEU A 14 -9.44 19.60 -0.40
C LEU A 14 -10.11 18.41 0.29
N TYR A 15 -10.58 18.59 1.53
CA TYR A 15 -11.21 17.54 2.32
C TYR A 15 -12.74 17.67 2.39
N LEU A 16 -13.35 18.59 1.63
CA LEU A 16 -14.80 18.66 1.55
C LEU A 16 -15.37 17.46 0.77
N PRO A 17 -16.35 16.72 1.35
CA PRO A 17 -16.73 15.41 0.82
C PRO A 17 -17.66 15.49 -0.40
N THR A 18 -18.49 16.54 -0.49
CA THR A 18 -19.52 16.67 -1.52
C THR A 18 -19.52 18.03 -2.20
N LEU A 19 -20.10 18.12 -3.40
CA LEU A 19 -20.29 19.41 -4.08
C LEU A 19 -21.16 20.39 -3.30
N LYS A 20 -22.08 19.88 -2.47
CA LYS A 20 -22.92 20.71 -1.59
C LYS A 20 -22.07 21.41 -0.53
N ASP A 21 -21.08 20.73 0.01
CA ASP A 21 -20.18 21.30 1.02
C ASP A 21 -19.24 22.33 0.37
N VAL A 22 -18.76 22.07 -0.85
CA VAL A 22 -18.00 23.06 -1.64
C VAL A 22 -18.84 24.31 -1.90
N GLY A 23 -20.10 24.16 -2.28
CA GLY A 23 -21.01 25.30 -2.49
C GLY A 23 -21.26 26.10 -1.22
N ARG A 24 -21.45 25.44 -0.07
CA ARG A 24 -21.57 26.10 1.24
C ARG A 24 -20.30 26.82 1.63
N PHE A 25 -19.14 26.21 1.38
CA PHE A 25 -17.83 26.80 1.64
C PHE A 25 -17.64 28.10 0.84
N ALA A 26 -17.98 28.11 -0.45
CA ALA A 26 -17.95 29.31 -1.29
C ALA A 26 -18.75 30.48 -0.70
N GLN A 27 -19.90 30.17 -0.09
CA GLN A 27 -20.82 31.16 0.49
C GLN A 27 -20.37 31.73 1.84
N VAL A 28 -19.36 31.15 2.50
CA VAL A 28 -18.88 31.63 3.80
C VAL A 28 -18.23 33.01 3.68
N SER A 29 -17.37 33.20 2.67
CA SER A 29 -16.68 34.48 2.43
C SER A 29 -16.06 34.53 1.04
N LYS A 30 -15.75 35.75 0.58
CA LYS A 30 -15.02 35.99 -0.68
C LYS A 30 -13.70 35.21 -0.74
N SER A 31 -12.98 35.08 0.38
CA SER A 31 -11.72 34.32 0.42
C SER A 31 -11.94 32.81 0.18
N CYS A 32 -13.09 32.27 0.58
CA CYS A 32 -13.43 30.87 0.30
C CYS A 32 -13.78 30.66 -1.18
N GLU A 33 -14.50 31.60 -1.79
CA GLU A 33 -14.75 31.62 -3.23
C GLU A 33 -13.45 31.74 -4.04
N GLU A 34 -12.54 32.64 -3.63
CA GLU A 34 -11.21 32.78 -4.23
C GLU A 34 -10.36 31.50 -4.09
N ALA A 35 -10.49 30.76 -2.98
CA ALA A 35 -9.81 29.49 -2.80
C ALA A 35 -10.27 28.45 -3.83
N ILE A 36 -11.58 28.36 -4.11
CA ILE A 36 -12.15 27.50 -5.17
C ILE A 36 -11.61 27.91 -6.54
N ASN A 37 -11.61 29.20 -6.83
CA ASN A 37 -11.14 29.71 -8.12
C ASN A 37 -9.64 29.54 -8.33
N THR A 38 -8.83 29.37 -7.28
CA THR A 38 -7.36 29.32 -7.39
C THR A 38 -6.76 27.96 -7.03
N ILE A 39 -7.59 26.93 -6.84
CA ILE A 39 -7.12 25.57 -6.61
C ILE A 39 -6.79 24.87 -7.94
N TYR A 40 -5.72 24.10 -7.94
CA TYR A 40 -5.22 23.39 -9.13
C TYR A 40 -5.56 21.90 -9.15
N VAL A 41 -6.15 21.38 -8.07
CA VAL A 41 -6.61 19.99 -7.94
C VAL A 41 -7.98 19.97 -7.26
N ASN A 42 -8.83 19.02 -7.63
CA ASN A 42 -10.14 18.87 -7.02
C ASN A 42 -10.03 18.27 -5.60
N PRO A 43 -11.01 18.54 -4.73
CA PRO A 43 -11.11 17.85 -3.45
C PRO A 43 -11.15 16.32 -3.59
N TYR A 44 -10.51 15.63 -2.65
CA TYR A 44 -10.11 14.23 -2.80
C TYR A 44 -11.29 13.25 -2.81
N GLU A 45 -12.41 13.60 -2.17
CA GLU A 45 -13.57 12.71 -2.04
C GLU A 45 -14.60 12.89 -3.16
N LEU A 46 -14.59 14.02 -3.88
CA LEU A 46 -15.67 14.34 -4.84
C LEU A 46 -15.86 13.27 -5.91
N THR A 47 -14.77 12.70 -6.40
CA THR A 47 -14.78 11.68 -7.46
C THR A 47 -15.37 10.34 -7.03
N ILE A 48 -15.69 10.15 -5.74
CA ILE A 48 -16.44 8.98 -5.25
C ILE A 48 -17.90 9.08 -5.67
N HIS A 49 -18.49 10.27 -5.61
CA HIS A 49 -19.94 10.49 -5.72
C HIS A 49 -20.34 11.30 -6.95
N HIS A 50 -19.41 12.05 -7.52
CA HIS A 50 -19.66 12.98 -8.60
C HIS A 50 -18.85 12.62 -9.84
N SER A 51 -19.50 12.79 -10.97
CA SER A 51 -18.89 12.65 -12.28
C SER A 51 -17.97 13.82 -12.58
N PHE A 52 -17.13 13.59 -13.58
CA PHE A 52 -16.20 14.58 -14.10
C PHE A 52 -16.89 15.89 -14.55
N ASP A 53 -18.05 15.74 -15.19
CA ASP A 53 -18.84 16.84 -15.78
C ASP A 53 -19.47 17.73 -14.71
N GLU A 54 -19.68 17.20 -13.50
CA GLU A 54 -20.18 17.94 -12.35
C GLU A 54 -19.07 18.71 -11.62
N ILE A 55 -17.84 18.19 -11.66
CA ILE A 55 -16.70 18.75 -10.90
C ILE A 55 -16.02 19.89 -11.68
N ILE A 56 -15.70 19.69 -12.96
CA ILE A 56 -14.91 20.66 -13.74
C ILE A 56 -15.48 22.09 -13.68
N PRO A 57 -16.78 22.32 -13.91
CA PRO A 57 -17.30 23.68 -14.02
C PRO A 57 -17.13 24.50 -12.73
N LEU A 58 -16.90 23.83 -11.59
CA LEU A 58 -16.72 24.46 -10.29
C LEU A 58 -15.27 24.85 -9.99
N PHE A 59 -14.29 24.30 -10.73
CA PHE A 59 -12.87 24.54 -10.50
C PHE A 59 -12.20 25.04 -11.79
N PRO A 60 -12.33 26.34 -12.11
CA PRO A 60 -11.94 26.88 -13.42
C PRO A 60 -10.43 26.82 -13.70
N ASN A 61 -9.59 26.77 -12.67
CA ASN A 61 -8.13 26.71 -12.80
C ASN A 61 -7.56 25.31 -12.54
N LEU A 62 -8.37 24.26 -12.68
CA LEU A 62 -7.95 22.88 -12.44
C LEU A 62 -6.85 22.44 -13.43
N GLN A 63 -5.71 21.99 -12.90
CA GLN A 63 -4.60 21.47 -13.69
C GLN A 63 -4.45 19.94 -13.55
N THR A 64 -4.80 19.42 -12.38
CA THR A 64 -4.74 18.00 -12.07
C THR A 64 -6.11 17.52 -11.63
N PHE A 65 -6.61 16.46 -12.24
CA PHE A 65 -7.80 15.77 -11.79
C PHE A 65 -7.41 14.55 -10.96
N TYR A 66 -7.71 14.61 -9.67
CA TYR A 66 -7.51 13.50 -8.75
C TYR A 66 -8.73 12.58 -8.74
N VAL A 67 -8.52 11.34 -9.20
CA VAL A 67 -9.49 10.25 -9.21
C VAL A 67 -9.20 9.35 -8.01
N ARG A 68 -10.05 9.39 -6.99
CA ARG A 68 -9.84 8.57 -5.78
C ARG A 68 -10.07 7.09 -6.04
N ARG A 69 -11.13 6.77 -6.80
CA ARG A 69 -11.53 5.43 -7.22
C ARG A 69 -12.18 5.51 -8.60
N CYS A 70 -12.31 4.36 -9.27
CA CYS A 70 -12.98 4.23 -10.56
C CYS A 70 -14.38 4.88 -10.52
N PRO A 71 -14.60 6.01 -11.22
CA PRO A 71 -15.89 6.65 -11.23
C PRO A 71 -16.82 5.88 -12.16
N SER A 72 -18.11 5.87 -11.82
CA SER A 72 -19.12 5.09 -12.55
C SER A 72 -19.32 5.53 -14.01
N ARG A 73 -18.90 6.75 -14.36
CA ARG A 73 -19.00 7.35 -15.71
C ARG A 73 -17.81 8.28 -15.96
N LEU A 74 -16.95 7.92 -16.92
CA LEU A 74 -15.89 8.79 -17.46
C LEU A 74 -16.06 8.87 -18.98
N TYR A 75 -16.40 10.05 -19.52
CA TYR A 75 -16.60 10.25 -20.96
C TYR A 75 -15.58 11.25 -21.53
N LYS A 76 -15.20 11.05 -22.80
CA LYS A 76 -14.12 11.78 -23.50
C LYS A 76 -14.41 13.28 -23.70
N ILE A 77 -15.67 13.68 -23.78
CA ILE A 77 -16.09 15.00 -24.29
C ILE A 77 -15.73 16.13 -23.31
N THR A 78 -15.70 15.86 -22.01
CA THR A 78 -15.44 16.87 -20.96
C THR A 78 -13.99 16.96 -20.55
N ALA A 79 -13.16 15.97 -20.87
CA ALA A 79 -11.80 15.85 -20.36
C ALA A 79 -10.72 16.55 -21.18
N ASN A 80 -11.03 17.16 -22.33
CA ASN A 80 -10.02 17.80 -23.17
C ASN A 80 -9.29 18.95 -22.44
N ASP A 81 -9.97 19.67 -21.56
CA ASP A 81 -9.45 20.85 -20.87
C ASP A 81 -8.58 20.54 -19.64
N ILE A 82 -8.59 19.30 -19.14
CA ILE A 82 -7.72 18.90 -18.03
C ILE A 82 -6.36 18.43 -18.54
N PRO A 83 -5.24 19.02 -18.07
CA PRO A 83 -3.93 18.60 -18.51
C PRO A 83 -3.47 17.27 -17.90
N LEU A 84 -3.72 17.02 -16.61
CA LEU A 84 -3.15 15.87 -15.88
C LEU A 84 -4.18 15.10 -15.06
N ILE A 85 -3.96 13.80 -14.89
CA ILE A 85 -4.78 12.88 -14.09
C ILE A 85 -3.91 12.16 -13.06
N GLU A 86 -4.37 12.09 -11.83
CA GLU A 86 -3.79 11.28 -10.77
C GLU A 86 -4.83 10.29 -10.24
N VAL A 87 -4.47 9.01 -10.17
CA VAL A 87 -5.35 7.93 -9.74
C VAL A 87 -4.89 7.41 -8.38
N GLY A 88 -5.69 7.69 -7.34
CA GLY A 88 -5.43 7.33 -5.95
C GLY A 88 -5.56 5.84 -5.62
N GLY A 89 -6.30 5.10 -6.45
CA GLY A 89 -6.43 3.65 -6.38
C GLY A 89 -7.40 3.13 -7.43
N TRP A 90 -6.93 2.23 -8.29
CA TRP A 90 -7.77 1.60 -9.31
C TRP A 90 -8.04 0.13 -8.98
N ASN A 91 -9.32 -0.19 -8.81
CA ASN A 91 -9.83 -1.55 -8.61
C ASN A 91 -11.19 -1.65 -9.35
N GLU A 92 -11.31 -2.58 -10.29
CA GLU A 92 -12.55 -2.80 -11.07
C GLU A 92 -13.26 -4.11 -10.67
N GLN A 93 -13.29 -4.45 -9.38
CA GLN A 93 -14.01 -5.65 -8.92
C GLN A 93 -15.51 -5.64 -9.25
N SER A 94 -16.13 -4.45 -9.34
CA SER A 94 -17.59 -4.32 -9.52
C SER A 94 -18.04 -3.89 -10.92
N LYS A 95 -17.27 -3.08 -11.65
CA LYS A 95 -17.57 -2.66 -13.04
C LYS A 95 -16.30 -2.39 -13.83
N GLN A 96 -16.16 -3.07 -14.97
CA GLN A 96 -15.07 -2.84 -15.90
C GLN A 96 -15.27 -1.52 -16.65
N THR A 97 -14.22 -0.72 -16.76
CA THR A 97 -14.23 0.48 -17.59
C THR A 97 -13.44 0.28 -18.86
N GLN A 98 -13.76 1.07 -19.88
CA GLN A 98 -13.01 1.06 -21.15
C GLN A 98 -12.00 2.21 -21.25
N VAL A 99 -11.84 3.04 -20.20
CA VAL A 99 -11.01 4.25 -20.27
C VAL A 99 -9.55 3.92 -20.59
N PHE A 100 -9.06 2.78 -20.10
CA PHE A 100 -7.71 2.29 -20.35
C PHE A 100 -7.46 1.74 -21.75
N ASN A 101 -8.52 1.39 -22.48
CA ASN A 101 -8.40 1.03 -23.90
C ASN A 101 -8.24 2.26 -24.79
N THR A 102 -8.24 3.47 -24.21
CA THR A 102 -8.24 4.71 -24.97
C THR A 102 -7.03 5.58 -24.62
N LYS A 103 -6.38 6.11 -25.66
CA LYS A 103 -5.20 6.96 -25.49
C LYS A 103 -5.50 8.24 -24.70
N TRP A 104 -6.68 8.85 -24.87
CA TRP A 104 -7.01 10.16 -24.30
C TRP A 104 -6.92 10.19 -22.76
N PHE A 105 -7.28 9.09 -22.10
CA PHE A 105 -7.23 8.98 -20.65
C PHE A 105 -5.81 8.64 -20.20
N CYS A 106 -5.26 7.53 -20.70
CA CYS A 106 -3.92 7.05 -20.34
C CYS A 106 -2.82 8.09 -20.60
N SER A 107 -2.94 8.90 -21.67
CA SER A 107 -1.94 9.92 -22.02
C SER A 107 -1.84 11.07 -21.02
N LYS A 108 -2.86 11.26 -20.18
CA LYS A 108 -2.93 12.31 -19.15
C LYS A 108 -2.56 11.78 -17.76
N ILE A 109 -2.44 10.46 -17.60
CA ILE A 109 -2.10 9.86 -16.31
C ILE A 109 -0.66 10.21 -15.97
N ARG A 110 -0.50 10.96 -14.88
CA ARG A 110 0.79 11.31 -14.29
C ARG A 110 1.15 10.40 -13.12
N LYS A 111 0.14 9.99 -12.36
CA LYS A 111 0.28 9.08 -11.22
C LYS A 111 -0.81 8.04 -11.23
N ILE A 112 -0.46 6.79 -11.01
CA ILE A 112 -1.44 5.71 -10.85
C ILE A 112 -1.02 4.74 -9.77
N ARG A 113 -1.99 4.42 -8.91
CA ARG A 113 -1.95 3.28 -8.02
C ARG A 113 -2.90 2.21 -8.53
N ILE A 114 -2.36 1.03 -8.85
CA ILE A 114 -3.08 -0.06 -9.48
C ILE A 114 -2.77 -1.39 -8.80
N ASP A 115 -3.77 -2.26 -8.76
CA ASP A 115 -3.57 -3.65 -8.37
C ASP A 115 -2.92 -4.45 -9.51
N GLY A 116 -2.02 -5.37 -9.19
CA GLY A 116 -1.16 -6.05 -10.16
C GLY A 116 -1.89 -6.92 -11.18
N TYR A 117 -3.03 -7.52 -10.79
CA TYR A 117 -3.85 -8.24 -11.74
C TYR A 117 -4.46 -7.30 -12.80
N TYR A 118 -4.82 -6.08 -12.40
CA TYR A 118 -5.32 -5.07 -13.34
C TYR A 118 -4.21 -4.43 -14.16
N CYS A 119 -3.02 -4.29 -13.56
CA CYS A 119 -1.81 -3.87 -14.27
C CYS A 119 -1.64 -4.66 -15.57
N LYS A 120 -1.73 -6.00 -15.48
CA LYS A 120 -1.70 -6.88 -16.64
C LYS A 120 -2.71 -6.49 -17.73
N LYS A 121 -4.01 -6.48 -17.39
CA LYS A 121 -5.11 -6.25 -18.35
C LYS A 121 -5.01 -4.92 -19.09
N VAL A 122 -4.58 -3.89 -18.37
CA VAL A 122 -4.54 -2.51 -18.86
C VAL A 122 -3.27 -2.26 -19.67
N ILE A 123 -2.13 -2.74 -19.18
CA ILE A 123 -0.82 -2.32 -19.68
C ILE A 123 -0.32 -3.22 -20.79
N GLU A 124 -0.61 -4.54 -20.77
CA GLU A 124 -0.18 -5.44 -21.85
C GLU A 124 -0.70 -4.99 -23.23
N LYS A 125 -1.87 -4.35 -23.28
CA LYS A 125 -2.46 -3.91 -24.54
C LYS A 125 -1.80 -2.65 -25.09
N HIS A 126 -1.53 -1.66 -24.23
CA HIS A 126 -1.18 -0.31 -24.66
C HIS A 126 -0.21 0.41 -23.69
N PRO A 127 1.01 -0.12 -23.46
CA PRO A 127 1.96 0.49 -22.52
C PRO A 127 2.40 1.88 -22.99
N ASN A 128 2.48 2.08 -24.31
CA ASN A 128 2.84 3.33 -24.97
C ASN A 128 1.78 4.45 -24.84
N TYR A 129 0.61 4.18 -24.27
CA TYR A 129 -0.38 5.23 -24.04
C TYR A 129 -0.03 6.09 -22.81
N PHE A 130 0.80 5.60 -21.90
CA PHE A 130 1.18 6.25 -20.65
C PHE A 130 2.31 7.28 -20.82
N ILE A 131 2.16 8.20 -21.76
CA ILE A 131 3.23 9.11 -22.17
C ILE A 131 3.63 10.14 -21.08
N GLN A 132 2.76 10.41 -20.10
CA GLN A 132 3.02 11.39 -19.02
C GLN A 132 3.24 10.74 -17.65
N LEU A 133 3.28 9.40 -17.58
CA LEU A 133 3.37 8.68 -16.32
C LEU A 133 4.70 8.94 -15.61
N GLN A 134 4.64 9.45 -14.38
CA GLN A 134 5.81 9.80 -13.57
C GLN A 134 5.90 8.97 -12.29
N GLU A 135 4.76 8.59 -11.70
CA GLU A 135 4.71 7.77 -10.48
C GLU A 135 3.77 6.58 -10.65
N LEU A 136 4.31 5.38 -10.45
CA LEU A 136 3.57 4.12 -10.49
C LEU A 136 3.60 3.47 -9.10
N VAL A 137 2.45 3.03 -8.61
CA VAL A 137 2.33 2.20 -7.42
C VAL A 137 1.61 0.91 -7.80
N VAL A 138 2.28 -0.22 -7.63
CA VAL A 138 1.75 -1.55 -7.93
C VAL A 138 1.51 -2.27 -6.62
N MET A 139 0.29 -2.76 -6.43
CA MET A 139 -0.13 -3.49 -5.23
C MET A 139 -0.56 -4.89 -5.62
N ASN A 140 -0.12 -5.91 -4.88
CA ASN A 140 -0.55 -7.32 -5.00
C ASN A 140 -0.44 -7.96 -6.39
N GLY A 141 0.36 -9.01 -6.49
CA GLY A 141 0.59 -9.71 -7.75
C GLY A 141 1.47 -8.87 -8.66
N ILE A 142 2.46 -9.49 -9.28
CA ILE A 142 3.27 -8.82 -10.29
C ILE A 142 3.16 -9.58 -11.62
N ASP A 143 2.67 -8.90 -12.66
CA ASP A 143 2.98 -9.30 -14.02
C ASP A 143 4.30 -8.64 -14.44
N ILE A 144 5.37 -9.43 -14.40
CA ILE A 144 6.75 -8.97 -14.63
C ILE A 144 6.88 -8.33 -16.01
N ASN A 145 6.26 -8.92 -17.04
CA ASN A 145 6.37 -8.43 -18.41
C ASN A 145 5.69 -7.07 -18.57
N ALA A 146 4.49 -6.92 -18.01
CA ALA A 146 3.76 -5.66 -18.03
C ALA A 146 4.53 -4.55 -17.27
N LEU A 147 5.14 -4.87 -16.13
CA LEU A 147 5.93 -3.90 -15.37
C LEU A 147 7.19 -3.46 -16.09
N ILE A 148 7.94 -4.38 -16.69
CA ILE A 148 9.15 -4.04 -17.43
C ILE A 148 8.82 -3.04 -18.55
N GLN A 149 7.72 -3.23 -19.27
CA GLN A 149 7.30 -2.29 -20.33
C GLN A 149 7.04 -0.86 -19.80
N LEU A 150 6.58 -0.72 -18.56
CA LEU A 150 6.38 0.60 -17.94
C LEU A 150 7.69 1.21 -17.45
N PHE A 151 8.62 0.39 -16.96
CA PHE A 151 9.90 0.88 -16.46
C PHE A 151 10.75 1.52 -17.56
N GLU A 152 10.54 1.10 -18.81
CA GLU A 152 11.15 1.69 -20.00
C GLU A 152 10.53 3.05 -20.40
N LEU A 153 9.45 3.51 -19.74
CA LEU A 153 8.87 4.82 -20.04
C LEU A 153 9.83 5.94 -19.63
N PRO A 154 10.21 6.84 -20.56
CA PRO A 154 11.21 7.88 -20.28
C PRO A 154 10.74 8.94 -19.28
N THR A 155 9.44 9.03 -19.06
CA THR A 155 8.81 9.98 -18.12
C THR A 155 8.72 9.45 -16.70
N LEU A 156 8.90 8.14 -16.49
CA LEU A 156 8.78 7.51 -15.18
C LEU A 156 9.94 7.94 -14.27
N LYS A 157 9.61 8.34 -13.04
CA LYS A 157 10.58 8.86 -12.06
C LYS A 157 10.55 8.10 -10.75
N LYS A 158 9.40 7.50 -10.40
CA LYS A 158 9.21 6.81 -9.14
C LYS A 158 8.32 5.60 -9.32
N VAL A 159 8.74 4.49 -8.74
CA VAL A 159 8.00 3.24 -8.76
C VAL A 159 7.95 2.70 -7.34
N ILE A 160 6.76 2.38 -6.86
CA ILE A 160 6.55 1.67 -5.60
C ILE A 160 5.95 0.31 -5.92
N ILE A 161 6.60 -0.75 -5.47
CA ILE A 161 6.18 -2.13 -5.69
C ILE A 161 5.94 -2.76 -4.33
N ILE A 162 4.70 -3.19 -4.09
CA ILE A 162 4.33 -3.97 -2.91
C ILE A 162 4.19 -5.43 -3.36
N CYS A 163 5.11 -6.28 -2.94
CA CYS A 163 5.19 -7.66 -3.39
C CYS A 163 5.89 -8.58 -2.40
N SER A 164 5.86 -9.88 -2.66
CA SER A 164 6.66 -10.86 -1.94
C SER A 164 8.14 -10.79 -2.31
N THR A 165 8.96 -11.40 -1.46
CA THR A 165 10.36 -11.64 -1.77
C THR A 165 10.50 -12.43 -3.06
N ILE A 166 9.74 -13.51 -3.26
CA ILE A 166 9.78 -14.37 -4.46
C ILE A 166 9.49 -13.58 -5.73
N GLU A 167 8.43 -12.78 -5.74
CA GLU A 167 8.07 -11.96 -6.90
C GLU A 167 9.17 -10.96 -7.24
N PHE A 168 9.78 -10.33 -6.22
CA PHE A 168 10.92 -9.46 -6.44
C PHE A 168 12.13 -10.22 -6.99
N GLN A 169 12.42 -11.43 -6.51
CA GLN A 169 13.54 -12.23 -7.02
C GLN A 169 13.37 -12.57 -8.50
N LEU A 170 12.14 -12.85 -8.93
CA LEU A 170 11.83 -13.10 -10.34
C LEU A 170 12.00 -11.80 -11.14
N LEU A 171 11.47 -10.68 -10.64
CA LEU A 171 11.61 -9.38 -11.29
C LEU A 171 13.08 -8.96 -11.44
N SER A 172 13.90 -9.14 -10.40
CA SER A 172 15.32 -8.77 -10.43
C SER A 172 16.16 -9.63 -11.35
N LYS A 173 15.72 -10.85 -11.69
CA LYS A 173 16.36 -11.69 -12.72
C LYS A 173 16.04 -11.21 -14.13
N SER A 174 14.85 -10.64 -14.32
CA SER A 174 14.37 -10.18 -15.63
C SER A 174 14.64 -8.71 -15.91
N PHE A 175 14.95 -7.92 -14.89
CA PHE A 175 15.11 -6.47 -15.01
C PHE A 175 16.35 -5.97 -14.27
N ASP A 176 17.19 -5.22 -14.98
CA ASP A 176 18.38 -4.56 -14.42
C ASP A 176 18.01 -3.17 -13.89
N PHE A 177 17.72 -3.12 -12.58
CA PHE A 177 17.38 -1.88 -11.88
C PHE A 177 18.50 -0.85 -11.99
N ASN A 178 19.77 -1.26 -11.88
CA ASN A 178 20.91 -0.34 -11.82
C ASN A 178 21.10 0.47 -13.11
N LYS A 179 20.66 -0.04 -14.25
CA LYS A 179 20.64 0.71 -15.52
C LYS A 179 19.66 1.88 -15.52
N HIS A 180 18.64 1.84 -14.66
CA HIS A 180 17.54 2.80 -14.61
C HIS A 180 17.70 3.80 -13.45
N ASN A 181 18.89 4.39 -13.31
CA ASN A 181 19.25 5.27 -12.20
C ASN A 181 18.40 6.57 -12.07
N LYS A 182 17.65 6.93 -13.12
CA LYS A 182 16.70 8.07 -13.10
C LYS A 182 15.38 7.75 -12.40
N ILE A 183 15.11 6.46 -12.17
CA ILE A 183 13.91 5.99 -11.50
C ILE A 183 14.27 5.63 -10.06
N ASN A 184 13.54 6.22 -9.12
CA ASN A 184 13.61 5.84 -7.71
C ASN A 184 12.64 4.69 -7.44
N PHE A 185 13.18 3.49 -7.21
CA PHE A 185 12.39 2.31 -6.89
C PHE A 185 12.25 2.17 -5.37
N ILE A 186 11.03 1.90 -4.92
CA ILE A 186 10.71 1.59 -3.54
C ILE A 186 10.05 0.22 -3.52
N ILE A 187 10.70 -0.75 -2.90
CA ILE A 187 10.20 -2.13 -2.79
C ILE A 187 9.75 -2.34 -1.35
N ILE A 188 8.51 -2.79 -1.18
CA ILE A 188 7.92 -3.06 0.13
C ILE A 188 7.53 -4.54 0.17
N PHE A 189 8.25 -5.31 0.96
CA PHE A 189 8.01 -6.74 1.09
C PHE A 189 6.78 -7.03 1.96
N ILE A 190 5.87 -7.86 1.43
CA ILE A 190 4.67 -8.36 2.11
C ILE A 190 4.64 -9.88 2.11
N ILE A 191 3.77 -10.46 2.93
CA ILE A 191 3.50 -11.89 2.96
C ILE A 191 2.86 -12.31 1.65
N THR A 192 3.26 -13.49 1.18
CA THR A 192 2.46 -14.30 0.25
C THR A 192 2.55 -15.76 0.67
N TYR A 193 1.42 -16.46 0.60
CA TYR A 193 1.29 -17.89 0.88
C TYR A 193 2.01 -18.78 -0.14
N SER A 194 3.34 -18.69 -0.20
CA SER A 194 4.16 -19.42 -1.16
C SER A 194 5.30 -20.11 -0.42
N ASN A 195 5.48 -21.41 -0.68
CA ASN A 195 6.52 -22.24 -0.05
C ASN A 195 7.89 -21.55 -0.08
N THR A 196 8.39 -21.24 1.11
CA THR A 196 9.61 -20.45 1.38
C THR A 196 10.91 -21.20 1.07
N ASN A 197 10.83 -22.50 0.74
CA ASN A 197 11.96 -23.39 0.49
C ASN A 197 12.81 -23.07 -0.77
N ILE A 198 12.51 -21.99 -1.51
CA ILE A 198 13.17 -21.64 -2.79
C ILE A 198 13.85 -20.25 -2.72
N LEU A 199 13.83 -19.57 -1.58
CA LEU A 199 14.42 -18.24 -1.46
C LEU A 199 15.94 -18.29 -1.41
N ASN A 200 16.59 -17.83 -2.49
CA ASN A 200 18.02 -17.52 -2.44
C ASN A 200 18.24 -16.29 -1.56
N GLN A 201 19.26 -16.29 -0.70
CA GLN A 201 19.67 -15.06 -0.03
C GLN A 201 20.08 -14.02 -1.09
N MET A 202 19.49 -12.83 -1.01
CA MET A 202 19.86 -11.69 -1.84
C MET A 202 20.48 -10.61 -0.98
N ASP A 203 21.63 -10.09 -1.40
CA ASP A 203 22.12 -8.82 -0.89
C ASP A 203 21.37 -7.69 -1.58
N TYR A 204 20.45 -7.04 -0.87
CA TYR A 204 19.68 -5.94 -1.43
C TYR A 204 20.51 -4.67 -1.67
N ASN A 205 21.70 -4.56 -1.07
CA ASN A 205 22.58 -3.41 -1.28
C ASN A 205 23.13 -3.33 -2.70
N GLN A 206 23.06 -4.44 -3.47
CA GLN A 206 23.47 -4.45 -4.88
C GLN A 206 22.55 -3.60 -5.78
N PHE A 207 21.35 -3.24 -5.33
CA PHE A 207 20.38 -2.44 -6.09
C PHE A 207 20.44 -0.98 -5.65
N ILE A 208 21.34 -0.20 -6.27
CA ILE A 208 21.77 1.13 -5.80
C ILE A 208 20.63 2.16 -5.78
N ASN A 209 19.72 2.05 -6.74
CA ASN A 209 18.57 2.93 -6.94
C ASN A 209 17.25 2.34 -6.43
N CYS A 210 17.34 1.29 -5.62
CA CYS A 210 16.21 0.71 -4.90
C CYS A 210 16.30 1.03 -3.41
N ARG A 211 15.15 1.34 -2.80
CA ARG A 211 14.98 1.39 -1.35
C ARG A 211 14.07 0.24 -0.95
N PHE A 212 14.52 -0.53 0.03
CA PHE A 212 13.80 -1.70 0.50
C PHE A 212 13.19 -1.42 1.86
N TYR A 213 11.94 -1.83 2.02
CA TYR A 213 11.21 -1.84 3.26
C TYR A 213 10.53 -3.19 3.42
N THR A 214 10.15 -3.53 4.64
CA THR A 214 9.42 -4.77 4.88
C THR A 214 8.23 -4.60 5.82
N ARG A 215 7.23 -5.46 5.61
CA ARG A 215 6.12 -5.75 6.53
C ARG A 215 6.14 -7.21 6.99
N THR A 216 7.03 -8.01 6.41
CA THR A 216 7.25 -9.43 6.72
C THR A 216 8.66 -9.63 7.20
N ILE A 217 8.84 -10.23 8.36
CA ILE A 217 10.15 -10.43 8.98
C ILE A 217 10.52 -11.90 8.81
N ASN A 218 11.54 -12.16 7.98
CA ASN A 218 12.14 -13.48 7.77
C ASN A 218 13.65 -13.31 7.55
N LYS A 219 14.40 -14.41 7.33
CA LYS A 219 15.87 -14.33 7.15
C LYS A 219 16.28 -13.39 6.01
N SER A 220 15.46 -13.26 4.98
CA SER A 220 15.76 -12.41 3.82
C SER A 220 15.52 -10.93 4.13
N THR A 221 14.46 -10.60 4.87
CA THR A 221 13.98 -9.22 5.06
C THR A 221 14.32 -8.60 6.40
N MET A 222 14.90 -9.36 7.35
CA MET A 222 15.21 -8.88 8.71
C MET A 222 16.05 -7.59 8.74
N ASN A 223 16.94 -7.42 7.75
CA ASN A 223 17.79 -6.23 7.67
C ASN A 223 17.11 -5.03 6.98
N CYS A 224 15.91 -5.21 6.42
CA CYS A 224 15.16 -4.13 5.81
C CYS A 224 14.41 -3.32 6.88
N PRO A 225 14.39 -1.98 6.79
CA PRO A 225 13.57 -1.15 7.66
C PRO A 225 12.09 -1.52 7.57
N TYR A 226 11.44 -1.66 8.73
CA TYR A 226 10.01 -1.92 8.78
C TYR A 226 9.21 -0.67 8.38
N LEU A 227 8.20 -0.85 7.54
CA LEU A 227 7.30 0.22 7.09
C LEU A 227 5.84 -0.11 7.42
N PRO A 228 5.20 0.60 8.36
CA PRO A 228 3.80 0.38 8.71
C PRO A 228 2.85 0.45 7.51
N ILE A 229 1.71 -0.23 7.64
CA ILE A 229 0.61 -0.13 6.68
C ILE A 229 0.06 1.29 6.69
N LEU A 230 -0.12 1.87 5.50
CA LEU A 230 -0.76 3.17 5.39
C LEU A 230 -2.28 3.00 5.40
N PRO A 231 -3.06 3.92 5.99
CA PRO A 231 -4.51 3.74 6.18
C PRO A 231 -5.29 3.39 4.90
N TYR A 232 -4.85 3.93 3.76
CA TYR A 232 -5.48 3.70 2.45
C TYR A 232 -5.12 2.35 1.80
N GLU A 233 -4.15 1.61 2.36
CA GLU A 233 -3.67 0.33 1.82
C GLU A 233 -4.46 -0.85 2.38
N SER A 234 -5.10 -0.69 3.54
CA SER A 234 -5.89 -1.72 4.23
C SER A 234 -6.89 -2.44 3.31
N GLN A 235 -7.55 -1.70 2.42
CA GLN A 235 -8.51 -2.25 1.45
C GLN A 235 -7.89 -3.13 0.35
N PHE A 236 -6.57 -3.16 0.24
CA PHE A 236 -5.83 -3.93 -0.74
C PHE A 236 -5.06 -5.09 -0.11
N LEU A 237 -4.91 -5.15 1.21
CA LEU A 237 -4.13 -6.23 1.83
C LEU A 237 -4.98 -7.49 1.98
N ILE A 238 -4.35 -8.64 1.72
CA ILE A 238 -4.99 -9.96 1.77
C ILE A 238 -5.31 -10.35 3.22
N ASP A 239 -4.44 -9.95 4.15
CA ASP A 239 -4.59 -10.20 5.57
C ASP A 239 -4.48 -8.88 6.34
N ASN A 240 -5.46 -8.61 7.22
CA ASN A 240 -5.48 -7.44 8.11
C ASN A 240 -4.44 -7.57 9.24
N CYS A 241 -3.22 -7.98 8.92
CA CYS A 241 -2.10 -8.02 9.86
C CYS A 241 -1.18 -6.82 9.62
N ASP A 242 -0.77 -6.17 10.70
CA ASP A 242 0.21 -5.08 10.69
C ASP A 242 1.60 -5.59 10.31
N MET A 243 1.97 -6.74 10.86
CA MET A 243 3.27 -7.37 10.63
C MET A 243 3.11 -8.87 10.51
N ALA A 244 3.98 -9.44 9.70
CA ALA A 244 4.18 -10.86 9.54
C ALA A 244 5.58 -11.27 10.01
N ILE A 245 5.71 -12.42 10.66
CA ILE A 245 6.99 -12.96 11.14
C ILE A 245 7.06 -14.44 10.73
N GLU A 246 8.08 -14.83 10.00
CA GLU A 246 8.36 -16.24 9.74
C GLU A 246 9.17 -16.88 10.88
N SER A 247 9.03 -18.18 11.05
CA SER A 247 9.68 -18.94 12.13
C SER A 247 11.20 -18.86 12.14
N ASP A 248 11.80 -18.65 10.97
CA ASP A 248 13.22 -18.74 10.72
C ASP A 248 14.04 -17.61 11.38
N VAL A 249 13.36 -16.61 11.94
CA VAL A 249 13.92 -15.46 12.66
C VAL A 249 13.46 -15.36 14.12
N LEU A 250 12.78 -16.37 14.66
CA LEU A 250 12.30 -16.35 16.05
C LEU A 250 13.45 -16.29 17.08
N ASN A 251 14.65 -16.72 16.71
CA ASN A 251 15.85 -16.53 17.53
C ASN A 251 16.22 -15.05 17.76
N LYS A 252 15.66 -14.12 16.97
CA LYS A 252 15.83 -12.67 17.08
C LYS A 252 14.61 -11.94 17.66
N ILE A 253 13.78 -12.64 18.43
CA ILE A 253 12.51 -12.10 18.96
C ILE A 253 12.65 -10.75 19.69
N ASN A 254 13.78 -10.50 20.36
CA ASN A 254 14.02 -9.24 21.05
C ASN A 254 14.14 -8.05 20.08
N GLU A 255 14.85 -8.21 18.97
CA GLU A 255 14.96 -7.19 17.90
C GLU A 255 13.57 -6.94 17.28
N ILE A 256 12.79 -8.00 17.08
CA ILE A 256 11.43 -7.93 16.52
C ILE A 256 10.49 -7.17 17.48
N ASN A 257 10.61 -7.42 18.79
CA ASN A 257 9.82 -6.74 19.82
C ASN A 257 10.08 -5.22 19.85
N GLU A 258 11.30 -4.76 19.62
CA GLU A 258 11.59 -3.32 19.53
C GLU A 258 10.84 -2.68 18.35
N ILE A 259 10.78 -3.37 17.20
CA ILE A 259 10.04 -2.89 16.02
C ILE A 259 8.55 -2.78 16.34
N ILE A 260 7.98 -3.79 17.01
CA ILE A 260 6.57 -3.83 17.39
C ILE A 260 6.20 -2.66 18.30
N ILE A 261 6.97 -2.48 19.39
CA ILE A 261 6.72 -1.43 20.38
C ILE A 261 6.87 -0.05 19.73
N LYS A 262 7.97 0.16 18.98
CA LYS A 262 8.24 1.45 18.32
C LYS A 262 7.14 1.88 17.35
N ASN A 263 6.53 0.93 16.66
CA ASN A 263 5.50 1.21 15.65
C ASN A 263 4.08 1.01 16.18
N ASN A 264 3.90 0.67 17.46
CA ASN A 264 2.61 0.42 18.10
C ASN A 264 1.74 -0.60 17.31
N LEU A 265 2.35 -1.69 16.87
CA LEU A 265 1.70 -2.73 16.08
C LEU A 265 0.79 -3.59 16.97
N GLN A 266 -0.39 -3.94 16.47
CA GLN A 266 -1.41 -4.64 17.27
C GLN A 266 -1.80 -5.99 16.68
N ASN A 267 -1.77 -6.13 15.35
CA ASN A 267 -2.18 -7.34 14.63
C ASN A 267 -0.95 -8.02 14.04
N ILE A 268 -0.34 -8.96 14.76
CA ILE A 268 0.89 -9.60 14.29
C ILE A 268 0.60 -11.04 13.92
N LEU A 269 0.99 -11.41 12.70
CA LEU A 269 0.91 -12.76 12.18
C LEU A 269 2.29 -13.41 12.34
N ILE A 270 2.34 -14.57 12.98
CA ILE A 270 3.55 -15.41 12.96
C ILE A 270 3.21 -16.66 12.14
N GLU A 271 3.99 -16.93 11.10
CA GLU A 271 3.83 -18.06 10.18
C GLU A 271 4.93 -19.12 10.38
N ASN A 272 4.60 -20.37 10.05
CA ASN A 272 5.53 -21.52 9.96
C ASN A 272 6.31 -21.84 11.24
N VAL A 273 5.85 -21.40 12.43
CA VAL A 273 6.58 -21.36 13.73
C VAL A 273 7.39 -22.63 14.06
N LEU A 274 7.06 -23.80 13.52
CA LEU A 274 7.50 -25.08 14.09
C LEU A 274 8.14 -26.09 13.13
N ASN A 275 8.38 -25.74 11.86
CA ASN A 275 9.18 -26.62 11.00
C ASN A 275 10.66 -26.68 11.46
N ASP A 276 11.23 -25.54 11.86
CA ASP A 276 12.67 -25.41 12.14
C ASP A 276 13.03 -24.91 13.56
N TYR A 277 12.04 -24.65 14.43
CA TYR A 277 12.32 -24.17 15.80
C TYR A 277 12.73 -25.32 16.72
N GLU A 278 14.00 -25.30 17.18
CA GLU A 278 14.58 -26.27 18.12
C GLU A 278 14.40 -25.88 19.60
N GLY A 279 13.81 -24.71 19.89
CA GLY A 279 13.56 -24.26 21.26
C GLY A 279 12.26 -24.84 21.84
N ASN A 280 12.18 -24.90 23.18
CA ASN A 280 11.01 -25.43 23.89
C ASN A 280 10.05 -24.35 24.41
N ARG A 281 10.36 -23.06 24.21
CA ARG A 281 9.62 -21.94 24.81
C ARG A 281 9.62 -20.70 23.90
N ILE A 282 8.44 -20.14 23.66
CA ILE A 282 8.25 -18.89 22.92
C ILE A 282 7.57 -17.86 23.83
N ASP A 283 8.22 -16.72 24.09
CA ASP A 283 7.65 -15.61 24.86
C ASP A 283 6.97 -14.58 23.94
N LEU A 284 5.65 -14.56 23.98
CA LEU A 284 4.72 -13.74 23.20
C LEU A 284 3.99 -12.73 24.07
N THR A 285 4.67 -12.15 25.05
CA THR A 285 4.17 -11.03 25.83
C THR A 285 3.78 -9.78 25.01
N SER A 286 3.73 -9.88 23.68
CA SER A 286 3.35 -8.85 22.71
C SER A 286 2.70 -9.37 21.40
N LEU A 287 2.40 -10.67 21.25
CA LEU A 287 2.27 -11.28 19.90
C LEU A 287 1.13 -12.30 19.71
N SER A 288 0.61 -12.42 18.48
CA SER A 288 -0.34 -13.46 18.04
C SER A 288 0.28 -14.44 17.01
N ILE A 289 -0.08 -15.74 17.05
CA ILE A 289 0.43 -16.83 16.17
C ILE A 289 -0.68 -17.40 15.28
N GLN A 290 -0.38 -17.74 14.02
CA GLN A 290 -1.16 -18.69 13.20
C GLN A 290 -0.32 -19.95 12.88
N ASP A 291 -0.99 -21.08 12.60
CA ASP A 291 -0.42 -22.34 12.10
C ASP A 291 0.59 -23.05 13.04
N VAL A 292 0.06 -23.92 13.92
CA VAL A 292 0.81 -24.64 14.96
C VAL A 292 0.74 -26.17 14.75
N GLU A 293 1.74 -26.78 14.12
CA GLU A 293 1.68 -28.22 13.79
C GLU A 293 2.41 -29.16 14.77
N LYS A 294 3.19 -28.66 15.75
CA LYS A 294 4.07 -29.51 16.59
C LYS A 294 3.62 -29.63 18.06
N GLN A 295 3.64 -30.85 18.61
CA GLN A 295 3.33 -31.14 20.01
C GLN A 295 4.44 -30.62 20.95
N ASN A 296 4.05 -30.04 22.10
CA ASN A 296 4.89 -29.62 23.25
C ASN A 296 5.70 -28.30 23.11
N VAL A 297 5.04 -27.18 22.80
CA VAL A 297 5.65 -25.83 22.83
C VAL A 297 5.01 -25.01 23.96
N ASP A 298 5.82 -24.52 24.91
CA ASP A 298 5.35 -23.56 25.93
C ASP A 298 5.23 -22.17 25.28
N ILE A 299 4.00 -21.69 25.07
CA ILE A 299 3.69 -20.35 24.53
C ILE A 299 3.31 -19.42 25.70
N ILE A 300 4.05 -18.34 25.91
CA ILE A 300 3.75 -17.35 26.97
C ILE A 300 3.07 -16.14 26.34
N ILE A 301 1.80 -15.90 26.65
CA ILE A 301 1.02 -14.83 26.02
C ILE A 301 1.05 -13.54 26.85
N SER A 302 1.00 -12.38 26.20
CA SER A 302 0.87 -11.08 26.87
C SER A 302 -0.37 -10.98 27.74
N PRO A 303 -0.27 -10.37 28.94
CA PRO A 303 -1.47 -9.95 29.67
C PRO A 303 -2.27 -8.86 28.92
N HIS A 304 -1.68 -8.17 27.93
CA HIS A 304 -2.33 -7.11 27.15
C HIS A 304 -2.76 -7.54 25.74
N LEU A 305 -2.57 -8.82 25.37
CA LEU A 305 -2.96 -9.31 24.05
C LEU A 305 -4.50 -9.37 23.96
N LYS A 306 -5.07 -8.57 23.05
CA LYS A 306 -6.53 -8.51 22.88
C LYS A 306 -7.10 -9.72 22.13
N SER A 307 -6.35 -10.30 21.20
CA SER A 307 -6.78 -11.45 20.42
C SER A 307 -5.59 -12.25 19.89
N LEU A 308 -5.67 -13.57 20.01
CA LEU A 308 -4.76 -14.55 19.40
C LEU A 308 -5.60 -15.45 18.49
N ILE A 309 -5.30 -15.47 17.19
CA ILE A 309 -5.99 -16.33 16.22
C ILE A 309 -5.01 -17.39 15.76
N ILE A 310 -5.16 -18.63 16.24
CA ILE A 310 -4.36 -19.76 15.77
C ILE A 310 -5.17 -20.52 14.71
N LYS A 311 -4.68 -20.56 13.48
CA LYS A 311 -5.22 -21.41 12.40
C LYS A 311 -4.43 -22.71 12.31
N SER A 312 -5.01 -23.75 11.71
CA SER A 312 -4.36 -25.04 11.38
C SER A 312 -3.50 -25.67 12.50
N CYS A 313 -3.99 -25.67 13.75
CA CYS A 313 -3.25 -26.26 14.86
C CYS A 313 -3.44 -27.79 14.90
N GLN A 314 -2.39 -28.56 14.58
CA GLN A 314 -2.40 -30.04 14.70
C GLN A 314 -1.89 -30.53 16.08
N ALA A 315 -1.45 -29.61 16.94
CA ALA A 315 -0.93 -29.90 18.27
C ALA A 315 -1.91 -29.57 19.41
N SER A 316 -1.68 -30.19 20.58
CA SER A 316 -2.33 -29.76 21.82
C SER A 316 -1.64 -28.51 22.36
N ILE A 317 -2.38 -27.41 22.46
CA ILE A 317 -1.89 -26.17 23.09
C ILE A 317 -2.19 -26.24 24.59
N ASP A 318 -1.13 -26.30 25.40
CA ASP A 318 -1.27 -26.21 26.86
C ASP A 318 -1.16 -24.74 27.32
N ILE A 319 -2.31 -24.11 27.55
CA ILE A 319 -2.41 -22.75 28.10
C ILE A 319 -2.48 -22.73 29.62
N SER A 320 -2.33 -23.86 30.31
CA SER A 320 -2.45 -23.94 31.78
C SER A 320 -1.41 -23.11 32.54
N LYS A 321 -0.27 -22.80 31.89
CA LYS A 321 0.79 -21.91 32.41
C LYS A 321 0.68 -20.44 31.95
N CYS A 322 -0.34 -20.08 31.15
CA CYS A 322 -0.64 -18.68 30.86
C CYS A 322 -1.21 -18.03 32.12
N HIS A 323 -0.33 -17.62 33.02
CA HIS A 323 -0.71 -16.85 34.19
C HIS A 323 -1.07 -15.44 33.73
N LEU A 324 -2.35 -15.08 33.84
CA LEU A 324 -2.73 -13.68 33.94
C LEU A 324 -1.94 -13.10 35.12
N LYS A 325 -0.89 -12.33 34.85
CA LYS A 325 -0.27 -11.49 35.88
C LYS A 325 -1.39 -10.57 36.34
N LYS A 326 -1.91 -10.80 37.55
CA LYS A 326 -2.74 -9.81 38.22
C LYS A 326 -1.92 -8.53 38.28
N ASP A 327 -2.44 -7.46 37.69
CA ASP A 327 -1.94 -6.12 37.92
C ASP A 327 -2.01 -5.89 39.43
N ASN A 328 -0.86 -5.93 40.09
CA ASN A 328 -0.73 -5.48 41.46
C ASN A 328 -0.71 -3.94 41.43
N ASN A 329 -1.89 -3.36 41.20
CA ASN A 329 -2.19 -1.97 41.53
C ASN A 329 -3.31 -1.97 42.57
N ILE A 330 -2.89 -2.00 43.85
CA ILE A 330 -3.55 -1.30 44.96
C ILE A 330 -2.49 -0.39 45.56
#